data_AF-A0A3C0SXF7-F1
#
_entry.id   AF-A0A3C0SXF7-F1
#
_cell.length_a   1.000
_cell.length_b   1.000
_cell.length_c   1.000
_cell.angle_alpha   90.00
_cell.angle_beta   90.00
_cell.angle_gamma   90.00
#
_symmetry.space_group_name_H-M   'P 1'
#
loop_
_entity.id
_entity.type
_entity.pdbx_description
1 polymer ?
#
loop_
_entity_poly.entity_id
_entity_poly.type
_entity_poly.pdbx_seq_one_letter_code
_entity_poly.pdbx_strand_id
1 'polypeptide(L)'
;AVTEAAGKFLQYMYTQNAYITFLHMAPGGMNPMLKEISTNARFQNDPKGIFKHYGPEKMAEIIEGLDKIETFSIVEGNRMEAASIITANQIIPQMIYKITQEKKDIDSAMEWAEKEMAKLSK
;
A
#
# COMPACT_ATOMS: atom_id res chain seq x y z
N ALA A 1 -8.64 -33.58 -6.31
CA ALA A 1 -9.32 -33.00 -7.48
C ALA A 1 -9.58 -31.49 -7.30
N VAL A 2 -10.44 -31.05 -6.38
CA VAL A 2 -10.79 -29.62 -6.20
C VAL A 2 -9.57 -28.74 -5.89
N THR A 3 -8.67 -29.17 -5.01
CA THR A 3 -7.46 -28.42 -4.65
C THR A 3 -6.47 -28.29 -5.81
N GLU A 4 -6.37 -29.32 -6.67
CA GLU A 4 -5.49 -29.31 -7.84
C GLU A 4 -6.03 -28.38 -8.94
N ALA A 5 -7.34 -28.44 -9.20
CA ALA A 5 -8.00 -27.53 -10.12
C ALA A 5 -7.89 -26.07 -9.65
N ALA A 6 -8.08 -25.82 -8.36
CA ALA A 6 -7.88 -24.50 -7.77
C ALA A 6 -6.43 -24.00 -7.92
N GLY A 7 -5.45 -24.87 -7.68
CA GLY A 7 -4.03 -24.54 -7.88
C GLY A 7 -3.70 -24.19 -9.33
N LYS A 8 -4.18 -24.99 -10.30
CA LYS A 8 -4.02 -24.72 -11.73
C LYS A 8 -4.71 -23.42 -12.16
N PHE A 9 -5.89 -23.14 -11.61
CA PHE A 9 -6.60 -21.88 -11.87
C PHE A 9 -5.83 -20.68 -11.33
N LEU A 10 -5.29 -20.74 -10.11
CA LEU A 10 -4.45 -19.67 -9.56
C LEU A 10 -3.22 -19.43 -10.44
N GLN A 11 -2.52 -20.48 -10.87
CA GLN A 11 -1.39 -20.34 -11.79
C GLN A 11 -1.80 -19.64 -13.09
N TYR A 12 -2.94 -19.99 -13.66
CA TYR A 12 -3.48 -19.30 -14.84
C TYR A 12 -3.75 -17.81 -14.58
N MET A 13 -4.35 -17.46 -13.44
CA MET A 13 -4.65 -16.06 -13.08
C MET A 13 -3.40 -15.19 -12.95
N TYR A 14 -2.24 -15.78 -12.64
CA TYR A 14 -0.95 -15.10 -12.59
C TYR A 14 -0.17 -15.17 -13.91
N THR A 15 -0.72 -15.77 -14.97
CA THR A 15 -0.14 -15.59 -16.31
C THR A 15 -0.29 -14.14 -16.73
N GLN A 16 0.73 -13.58 -17.39
CA GLN A 16 0.80 -12.16 -17.73
C GLN A 16 -0.48 -11.62 -18.40
N ASN A 17 -1.07 -12.37 -19.33
CA ASN A 17 -2.28 -11.96 -20.03
C ASN A 17 -3.51 -11.92 -19.13
N ALA A 18 -3.72 -12.97 -18.32
CA ALA A 18 -4.86 -13.04 -17.42
C ALA A 18 -4.74 -11.98 -16.31
N TYR A 19 -3.53 -11.82 -15.77
CA TYR A 19 -3.24 -10.85 -14.72
C TYR A 19 -3.45 -9.41 -15.18
N ILE A 20 -2.91 -9.02 -16.35
CA ILE A 20 -3.12 -7.67 -16.89
C ILE A 20 -4.60 -7.40 -17.15
N THR A 21 -5.32 -8.37 -17.75
CA THR A 21 -6.76 -8.25 -17.96
C THR A 21 -7.49 -8.00 -16.64
N PHE A 22 -7.16 -8.74 -15.60
CA PHE A 22 -7.72 -8.55 -14.27
C PHE A 22 -7.42 -7.15 -13.70
N LEU A 23 -6.19 -6.64 -13.82
CA LEU A 23 -5.81 -5.32 -13.31
C LEU A 23 -6.58 -4.18 -14.01
N HIS A 24 -6.89 -4.32 -15.30
CA HIS A 24 -7.69 -3.34 -16.06
C HIS A 24 -9.20 -3.42 -15.80
N MET A 25 -9.70 -4.46 -15.11
CA MET A 25 -11.12 -4.55 -14.77
C MET A 25 -11.54 -3.49 -13.73
N ALA A 26 -10.64 -3.11 -12.83
CA ALA A 26 -10.94 -2.09 -11.83
C ALA A 26 -11.21 -0.71 -12.46
N PRO A 27 -12.21 0.05 -11.98
CA PRO A 27 -12.28 1.48 -12.23
C PRO A 27 -11.01 2.16 -11.71
N GLY A 28 -10.28 2.89 -12.56
CA GLY A 28 -8.98 3.48 -12.17
C GLY A 28 -7.74 2.66 -12.56
N GLY A 29 -7.91 1.36 -12.81
CA GLY A 29 -6.79 0.40 -12.95
C GLY A 29 -6.20 0.00 -11.58
N MET A 30 -5.77 -1.24 -11.44
CA MET A 30 -5.04 -1.72 -10.25
C MET A 30 -3.52 -1.63 -10.48
N ASN A 31 -2.77 -1.30 -9.43
CA ASN A 31 -1.32 -1.39 -9.46
C ASN A 31 -0.86 -2.86 -9.44
N PRO A 32 0.06 -3.27 -10.33
CA PRO A 32 0.59 -4.61 -10.34
C PRO A 32 1.55 -4.82 -9.18
N MET A 33 1.49 -6.00 -8.57
CA MET A 33 2.43 -6.43 -7.53
C MET A 33 3.57 -7.31 -8.08
N LEU A 34 3.45 -7.71 -9.35
CA LEU A 34 4.51 -8.41 -10.08
C LEU A 34 5.38 -7.39 -10.82
N LYS A 35 6.68 -7.37 -10.53
CA LYS A 35 7.62 -6.34 -10.99
C LYS A 35 7.66 -6.22 -12.51
N GLU A 36 7.59 -7.34 -13.22
CA GLU A 36 7.66 -7.43 -14.67
C GLU A 36 6.41 -6.86 -15.40
N ILE A 37 5.33 -6.59 -14.66
CA ILE A 37 4.08 -6.08 -15.24
C ILE A 37 4.08 -4.56 -15.28
N SER A 38 4.80 -3.89 -14.37
CA SER A 38 4.81 -2.43 -14.27
C SER A 38 5.30 -1.77 -15.55
N THR A 39 6.31 -2.32 -16.22
CA THR A 39 6.87 -1.80 -17.48
C THR A 39 6.30 -2.49 -18.72
N ASN A 40 5.34 -3.41 -18.56
CA ASN A 40 4.77 -4.13 -19.69
C ASN A 40 3.91 -3.20 -20.57
N ALA A 41 4.19 -3.17 -21.87
CA ALA A 41 3.50 -2.29 -22.82
C ALA A 41 1.98 -2.53 -22.88
N ARG A 42 1.52 -3.78 -22.70
CA ARG A 42 0.08 -4.09 -22.67
C ARG A 42 -0.57 -3.55 -21.40
N PHE A 43 0.10 -3.66 -20.26
CA PHE A 43 -0.38 -3.07 -19.00
C PHE A 43 -0.45 -1.55 -19.10
N GLN A 44 0.60 -0.91 -19.61
CA GLN A 44 0.69 0.54 -19.83
C GLN A 44 -0.38 1.06 -20.80
N ASN A 45 -0.78 0.24 -21.78
CA ASN A 45 -1.90 0.54 -22.67
C ASN A 45 -3.25 0.15 -22.05
N ASP A 46 -3.57 0.75 -20.89
CA ASP A 46 -4.86 0.59 -20.24
C ASP A 46 -6.02 1.01 -21.17
N PRO A 47 -7.10 0.20 -21.29
CA PRO A 47 -8.20 0.46 -22.21
C PRO A 47 -8.98 1.75 -21.91
N LYS A 48 -8.94 2.24 -20.66
CA LYS A 48 -9.57 3.51 -20.26
C LYS A 48 -8.64 4.71 -20.49
N GLY A 49 -7.41 4.47 -20.96
CA GLY A 49 -6.41 5.50 -21.24
C GLY A 49 -5.84 6.16 -19.99
N ILE A 50 -6.09 5.63 -18.80
CA ILE A 50 -5.76 6.30 -17.53
C ILE A 50 -4.25 6.50 -17.41
N PHE A 51 -3.47 5.48 -17.76
CA PHE A 51 -2.01 5.51 -17.65
C PHE A 51 -1.35 6.45 -18.67
N LYS A 52 -2.05 6.86 -19.73
CA LYS A 52 -1.54 7.85 -20.70
C LYS A 52 -1.38 9.23 -20.07
N HIS A 53 -2.15 9.56 -19.03
CA HIS A 53 -2.05 10.84 -18.34
C HIS A 53 -0.80 10.95 -17.46
N TYR A 54 -0.32 9.82 -16.94
CA TYR A 54 0.88 9.76 -16.10
C TYR A 54 2.14 9.53 -16.94
N GLY A 55 2.02 8.76 -18.02
CA GLY A 55 3.14 8.31 -18.83
C GLY A 55 3.81 7.06 -18.22
N PRO A 56 4.50 6.26 -19.06
CA PRO A 56 5.04 4.96 -18.64
C PRO A 56 6.11 5.07 -17.55
N GLU A 57 6.93 6.12 -17.59
CA GLU A 57 7.99 6.36 -16.60
C GLU A 57 7.43 6.65 -15.21
N LYS A 58 6.44 7.55 -15.11
CA LYS A 58 5.83 7.90 -13.83
C LYS A 58 5.03 6.73 -13.26
N MET A 59 4.37 5.95 -14.12
CA MET A 59 3.69 4.72 -13.70
C MET A 59 4.68 3.70 -13.14
N ALA A 60 5.82 3.49 -13.80
CA ALA A 60 6.86 2.60 -13.31
C ALA A 60 7.39 3.06 -11.94
N GLU A 61 7.67 4.35 -11.77
CA GLU A 61 8.14 4.94 -10.50
C GLU A 61 7.13 4.74 -9.35
N ILE A 62 5.83 5.00 -9.59
CA ILE A 62 4.78 4.78 -8.57
C ILE A 62 4.74 3.31 -8.14
N ILE A 63 4.86 2.39 -9.10
CA ILE A 63 4.80 0.96 -8.83
C ILE A 63 6.07 0.47 -8.15
N GLU A 64 7.24 1.00 -8.51
CA GLU A 64 8.52 0.72 -7.81
C GLU A 64 8.46 1.11 -6.33
N GLY A 65 7.67 2.13 -5.97
CA GLY A 65 7.39 2.46 -4.56
C GLY A 65 6.78 1.29 -3.76
N LEU A 66 6.14 0.31 -4.43
CA LEU A 66 5.58 -0.88 -3.78
C LEU A 66 6.63 -1.96 -3.47
N ASP A 67 7.86 -1.86 -3.99
CA ASP A 67 8.93 -2.80 -3.67
C ASP A 67 9.48 -2.62 -2.25
N LYS A 68 9.30 -1.44 -1.67
CA LYS A 68 9.78 -1.07 -0.33
C LYS A 68 8.67 -0.41 0.48
N ILE A 69 7.59 -1.15 0.68
CA ILE A 69 6.48 -0.66 1.49
C ILE A 69 6.92 -0.62 2.95
N GLU A 70 7.15 0.60 3.43
CA GLU A 70 7.18 0.92 4.85
C GLU A 70 5.87 1.60 5.21
N THR A 71 5.23 1.10 6.25
CA THR A 71 4.06 1.73 6.84
C THR A 71 4.27 1.82 8.34
N PHE A 72 3.44 2.60 9.02
CA PHE A 72 3.48 2.65 10.49
C PHE A 72 3.36 1.27 11.17
N SER A 73 2.71 0.30 10.51
CA SER A 73 2.53 -1.06 11.03
C SER A 73 3.45 -2.11 10.41
N ILE A 74 4.24 -1.75 9.40
CA ILE A 74 5.13 -2.66 8.67
C ILE A 74 6.48 -1.98 8.49
N VAL A 75 7.49 -2.45 9.22
CA VAL A 75 8.86 -1.95 9.17
C VAL A 75 9.77 -3.11 8.77
N GLU A 76 10.60 -2.93 7.74
CA GLU A 76 11.46 -3.97 7.17
C GLU A 76 10.70 -5.27 6.83
N GLY A 77 9.44 -5.16 6.39
CA GLY A 77 8.58 -6.29 6.05
C GLY A 77 7.97 -7.03 7.26
N ASN A 78 8.30 -6.63 8.49
CA ASN A 78 7.73 -7.21 9.70
C ASN A 78 6.51 -6.42 10.17
N ARG A 79 5.40 -7.10 10.40
CA ARG A 79 4.19 -6.50 10.96
C ARG A 79 4.37 -6.25 12.46
N MET A 80 4.23 -4.99 12.88
CA MET A 80 4.21 -4.60 14.29
C MET A 80 2.79 -4.75 14.86
N GLU A 81 2.59 -5.66 15.80
CA GLU A 81 1.28 -5.92 16.40
C GLU A 81 0.73 -4.69 17.16
N ALA A 82 1.61 -4.00 17.91
CA ALA A 82 1.27 -2.79 18.66
C ALA A 82 0.67 -1.68 17.78
N ALA A 83 1.03 -1.62 16.49
CA ALA A 83 0.53 -0.60 15.58
C ALA A 83 -1.00 -0.66 15.40
N SER A 84 -1.60 -1.85 15.47
CA SER A 84 -3.06 -2.01 15.42
C SER A 84 -3.73 -1.40 16.67
N ILE A 85 -3.15 -1.62 17.85
CA ILE A 85 -3.65 -1.06 19.12
C ILE A 85 -3.47 0.46 19.15
N ILE A 86 -2.32 0.97 18.71
CA ILE A 86 -2.03 2.40 18.61
C ILE A 86 -3.02 3.10 17.66
N THR A 87 -3.29 2.49 16.51
CA THR A 87 -4.27 3.01 15.53
C THR A 87 -5.67 3.06 16.13
N ALA A 88 -6.08 2.00 16.83
CA ALA A 88 -7.40 1.93 17.48
C ALA A 88 -7.58 3.01 18.56
N ASN A 89 -6.50 3.36 19.28
CA ASN A 89 -6.51 4.43 20.28
C ASN A 89 -6.35 5.83 19.67
N GLN A 90 -6.24 5.94 18.34
CA GLN A 90 -6.14 7.20 17.61
C GLN A 90 -5.01 8.13 18.11
N ILE A 91 -3.90 7.58 18.60
CA ILE A 91 -2.84 8.38 19.22
C ILE A 91 -2.21 9.36 18.21
N ILE A 92 -1.89 8.90 16.99
CA ILE A 92 -1.33 9.76 15.93
C ILE A 92 -2.35 10.83 15.47
N PRO A 93 -3.63 10.50 15.18
CA PRO A 93 -4.65 11.51 14.92
C PRO A 93 -4.77 12.57 16.02
N GLN A 94 -4.77 12.16 17.28
CA GLN A 94 -4.82 13.08 18.42
C GLN A 94 -3.58 13.97 18.49
N MET A 95 -2.39 13.44 18.20
CA MET A 95 -1.15 14.22 18.10
C MET A 95 -1.25 15.29 17.02
N ILE A 96 -1.73 14.94 15.82
CA ILE A 96 -1.93 15.90 14.72
C ILE A 96 -2.95 16.97 15.10
N TYR A 97 -4.03 16.59 15.80
CA TYR A 97 -5.03 17.53 16.31
C TYR A 97 -4.40 18.52 17.32
N LYS A 98 -3.56 18.02 18.24
CA LYS A 98 -2.83 18.85 19.20
C LYS A 98 -1.94 19.88 18.54
N ILE A 99 -1.22 19.49 17.50
CA ILE A 99 -0.33 20.39 16.75
C ILE A 99 -1.16 21.42 15.96
N THR A 100 -2.13 20.95 15.18
CA THR A 100 -2.81 21.79 14.18
C THR A 100 -3.94 22.63 14.75
N GLN A 101 -4.69 22.10 15.71
CA GLN A 101 -5.90 22.75 16.26
C GLN A 101 -5.64 23.35 17.64
N GLU A 102 -4.96 22.62 18.54
CA GLU A 102 -4.64 23.12 19.89
C GLU A 102 -3.39 24.00 19.92
N LYS A 103 -2.66 24.13 18.78
CA LYS A 103 -1.40 24.89 18.64
C LYS A 103 -0.34 24.47 19.66
N LYS A 104 -0.36 23.21 20.08
CA LYS A 104 0.71 22.64 20.89
C LYS A 104 1.99 22.61 20.08
N ASP A 105 3.10 22.91 20.74
CA ASP A 105 4.43 22.74 20.18
C ASP A 105 4.64 21.31 19.63
N ILE A 106 5.35 21.21 18.51
CA ILE A 106 5.50 19.96 17.75
C ILE A 106 6.23 18.92 18.59
N ASP A 107 7.38 19.27 19.16
CA ASP A 107 8.20 18.35 19.94
C ASP A 107 7.43 17.86 21.17
N SER A 108 6.74 18.77 21.84
CA SER A 108 5.89 18.46 22.99
C SER A 108 4.70 17.54 22.65
N ALA A 109 4.15 17.63 21.43
CA ALA A 109 3.08 16.76 20.97
C ALA A 109 3.61 15.38 20.56
N MET A 110 4.77 15.33 19.90
CA MET A 110 5.48 14.11 19.53
C MET A 110 5.88 13.30 20.77
N GLU A 111 6.48 13.94 21.77
CA GLU A 111 6.83 13.28 23.04
C GLU A 111 5.61 12.70 23.76
N TRP A 112 4.48 13.41 23.71
CA TRP A 112 3.23 12.90 24.28
C TRP A 112 2.78 11.65 23.54
N ALA A 113 2.78 11.67 22.21
CA ALA A 113 2.38 10.52 21.40
C ALA A 113 3.28 9.31 21.66
N GLU A 114 4.60 9.52 21.72
CA GLU A 114 5.57 8.46 22.04
C GLU A 114 5.28 7.83 23.41
N LYS A 115 5.06 8.67 24.44
CA LYS A 115 4.70 8.20 25.79
C LYS A 115 3.39 7.40 25.80
N GLU A 116 2.37 7.82 25.06
CA GLU A 116 1.12 7.06 24.95
C GLU A 116 1.31 5.73 24.21
N MET A 117 2.08 5.72 23.11
CA MET A 117 2.38 4.50 22.35
C MET A 117 3.19 3.49 23.17
N ALA A 118 4.16 3.95 23.95
CA ALA A 118 4.99 3.11 24.82
C ALA A 118 4.19 2.38 25.90
N LYS A 119 3.05 2.95 26.36
CA LYS A 119 2.15 2.27 27.30
C LYS A 119 1.44 1.06 26.69
N LEU A 120 1.27 1.06 25.37
CA LEU A 120 0.51 0.05 24.62
C LEU A 120 1.40 -1.00 23.95
N SER A 121 2.71 -0.81 23.96
CA SER A 121 3.69 -1.64 23.24
C SER A 121 4.45 -2.61 24.15
N LYS A 122 3.86 -3.00 25.30
CA LYS A 122 4.42 -3.99 26.23
C LYS A 122 3.96 -5.40 25.91
#